data_AF-L9YNK6-F1
#
_entry.id   AF-L9YNK6-F1
#
_cell.length_a   1.000
_cell.length_b   1.000
_cell.length_c   1.000
_cell.angle_alpha   90.00
_cell.angle_beta   90.00
_cell.angle_gamma   90.00
#
_symmetry.space_group_name_H-M   'P 1'
#
loop_
_entity.id
_entity.type
_entity.pdbx_description
1 polymer ?
#
loop_
_entity_poly.entity_id
_entity_poly.type
_entity_poly.pdbx_seq_one_letter_code
_entity_poly.pdbx_strand_id
1 'polypeptide(L)'
;MQPNDLEEATQHAQDRYRGLGDQLESLDEETADDLRAALEAAEDAIDEAQDTDEDQSRYDALHRAADYIQSAQDNIDTLQDAAGFDVSYAEELEALEEAIEEVEDGLDEALEDADEGDEDEDDEETDGYEVTVSGETKVLDQQHIEPIELLRKFEYDPNQYVLYPPDEDERVSKDSDINLAEENVFDAIPVDTAYGSTQLDDVLAADIEVLRENHEVDVDTEAEAQFVHVIVRDYQIPSDAYNTDTTDVMIRVHENYPQKAPDWVYVDEDLRLEGGGQLRKSRDDQVRGWLALSWHINKLDGIEWEPYETDLEWYLETVANGRLRQGD
;
A
#
# COMPACT_ATOMS: atom_id res chain seq x y z
N MET A 1 -21.89 1.33 -1.18
CA MET A 1 -22.27 0.80 -2.53
C MET A 1 -23.72 0.28 -2.51
N GLN A 2 -24.40 -0.07 -3.61
CA GLN A 2 -25.64 -0.87 -3.46
C GLN A 2 -25.26 -2.36 -3.35
N PRO A 3 -25.90 -3.17 -2.49
CA PRO A 3 -25.57 -4.60 -2.34
C PRO A 3 -25.64 -5.43 -3.65
N ASN A 4 -26.31 -4.91 -4.69
CA ASN A 4 -26.31 -5.49 -6.04
C ASN A 4 -24.94 -5.39 -6.74
N ASP A 5 -24.09 -4.42 -6.38
CA ASP A 5 -22.82 -4.15 -7.06
C ASP A 5 -21.76 -5.21 -6.69
N LEU A 6 -21.75 -5.67 -5.42
CA LEU A 6 -20.83 -6.70 -4.93
C LEU A 6 -21.18 -8.11 -5.46
N GLU A 7 -22.46 -8.47 -5.48
CA GLU A 7 -22.92 -9.75 -6.06
C GLU A 7 -22.61 -9.81 -7.58
N GLU A 8 -22.80 -8.70 -8.30
CA GLU A 8 -22.46 -8.61 -9.73
C GLU A 8 -20.95 -8.77 -9.97
N ALA A 9 -20.10 -8.18 -9.12
CA ALA A 9 -18.66 -8.34 -9.16
C ALA A 9 -18.24 -9.80 -8.90
N THR A 10 -18.79 -10.45 -7.86
CA THR A 10 -18.47 -11.85 -7.56
C THR A 10 -18.90 -12.79 -8.68
N GLN A 11 -20.08 -12.55 -9.27
CA GLN A 11 -20.55 -13.31 -10.42
C GLN A 11 -19.64 -13.10 -11.65
N HIS A 12 -19.17 -11.86 -11.87
CA HIS A 12 -18.23 -11.55 -12.95
C HIS A 12 -16.92 -12.34 -12.79
N ALA A 13 -16.33 -12.37 -11.59
CA ALA A 13 -15.13 -13.14 -11.29
C ALA A 13 -15.32 -14.65 -11.54
N GLN A 14 -16.46 -15.21 -11.10
CA GLN A 14 -16.76 -16.63 -11.34
C GLN A 14 -16.96 -16.96 -12.82
N ASP A 15 -17.62 -16.09 -13.58
CA ASP A 15 -17.82 -16.31 -15.02
C ASP A 15 -16.50 -16.21 -15.79
N ARG A 16 -15.58 -15.35 -15.35
CA ARG A 16 -14.21 -15.29 -15.86
C ARG A 16 -13.46 -16.58 -15.55
N TYR A 17 -13.50 -17.06 -14.30
CA TYR A 17 -12.90 -18.33 -13.91
C TYR A 17 -13.44 -19.49 -14.76
N ARG A 18 -14.77 -19.62 -14.90
CA ARG A 18 -15.41 -20.66 -15.72
C ARG A 18 -15.00 -20.60 -17.18
N GLY A 19 -14.76 -19.41 -17.70
CA GLY A 19 -14.25 -19.21 -19.06
C GLY A 19 -12.84 -19.77 -19.27
N LEU A 20 -12.03 -19.81 -18.21
CA LEU A 20 -10.63 -20.22 -18.21
C LEU A 20 -10.38 -21.59 -17.56
N GLY A 21 -11.38 -22.21 -16.92
CA GLY A 21 -11.20 -23.42 -16.11
C GLY A 21 -10.39 -24.54 -16.79
N ASP A 22 -10.72 -24.90 -18.04
CA ASP A 22 -9.99 -25.93 -18.80
C ASP A 22 -8.50 -25.56 -19.04
N GLN A 23 -8.18 -24.27 -19.13
CA GLN A 23 -6.83 -23.73 -19.31
C GLN A 23 -6.07 -23.70 -17.99
N LEU A 24 -6.72 -23.25 -16.91
CA LEU A 24 -6.14 -23.19 -15.56
C LEU A 24 -5.85 -24.58 -15.00
N GLU A 25 -6.79 -25.52 -15.13
CA GLU A 25 -6.60 -26.93 -14.74
C GLU A 25 -5.42 -27.57 -15.50
N SER A 26 -5.14 -27.11 -16.72
CA SER A 26 -4.02 -27.60 -17.52
C SER A 26 -2.66 -27.03 -17.10
N LEU A 27 -2.65 -25.86 -16.46
CA LEU A 27 -1.48 -25.24 -15.86
C LEU A 27 -1.16 -25.88 -14.51
N ASP A 28 -2.13 -25.85 -13.60
CA ASP A 28 -2.03 -26.42 -12.26
C ASP A 28 -3.43 -26.78 -11.74
N GLU A 29 -3.78 -28.07 -11.79
CA GLU A 29 -5.09 -28.61 -11.41
C GLU A 29 -5.44 -28.33 -9.94
N GLU A 30 -4.46 -28.45 -9.03
CA GLU A 30 -4.67 -28.24 -7.60
C GLU A 30 -4.97 -26.78 -7.30
N THR A 31 -4.17 -25.87 -7.85
CA THR A 31 -4.33 -24.42 -7.64
C THR A 31 -5.60 -23.89 -8.32
N ALA A 32 -5.98 -24.43 -9.48
CA ALA A 32 -7.24 -24.07 -10.14
C ALA A 32 -8.46 -24.52 -9.31
N ASP A 33 -8.43 -25.73 -8.76
CA ASP A 33 -9.49 -26.21 -7.86
C ASP A 33 -9.59 -25.38 -6.57
N ASP A 34 -8.45 -24.97 -6.00
CA ASP A 34 -8.42 -24.10 -4.82
C ASP A 34 -8.94 -22.69 -5.12
N LEU A 35 -8.60 -22.11 -6.28
CA LEU A 35 -9.14 -20.84 -6.75
C LEU A 35 -10.66 -20.90 -6.91
N ARG A 36 -11.17 -21.98 -7.50
CA ARG A 36 -12.60 -22.21 -7.62
C ARG A 36 -13.27 -22.27 -6.24
N ALA A 37 -12.70 -23.03 -5.32
CA ALA A 37 -13.26 -23.21 -3.98
C ALA A 37 -13.30 -21.89 -3.21
N ALA A 38 -12.26 -21.05 -3.36
CA ALA A 38 -12.20 -19.72 -2.78
C ALA A 38 -13.30 -18.80 -3.34
N LEU A 39 -13.48 -18.76 -4.66
CA LEU A 39 -14.54 -17.96 -5.31
C LEU A 39 -15.97 -18.44 -4.97
N GLU A 40 -16.18 -19.74 -4.80
CA GLU A 40 -17.46 -20.29 -4.33
C GLU A 40 -17.71 -19.93 -2.86
N ALA A 41 -16.68 -20.02 -2.01
CA ALA A 41 -16.81 -19.68 -0.59
C ALA A 41 -17.02 -18.17 -0.34
N ALA A 42 -16.43 -17.32 -1.18
CA ALA A 42 -16.66 -15.88 -1.18
C ALA A 42 -18.12 -15.54 -1.54
N GLU A 43 -18.67 -16.16 -2.59
CA GLU A 43 -20.09 -16.00 -2.97
C GLU A 43 -21.02 -16.44 -1.83
N ASP A 44 -20.79 -17.62 -1.24
CA ASP A 44 -21.59 -18.11 -0.11
C ASP A 44 -21.56 -17.15 1.10
N ALA A 45 -20.41 -16.53 1.38
CA ALA A 45 -20.24 -15.57 2.47
C ALA A 45 -20.91 -14.22 2.17
N ILE A 46 -20.86 -13.76 0.92
CA ILE A 46 -21.55 -12.53 0.49
C ILE A 46 -23.07 -12.73 0.53
N ASP A 47 -23.58 -13.88 0.08
CA ASP A 47 -24.99 -14.25 0.21
C ASP A 47 -25.43 -14.29 1.68
N GLU A 48 -24.60 -14.86 2.56
CA GLU A 48 -24.86 -14.87 4.02
C GLU A 48 -24.94 -13.45 4.60
N ALA A 49 -24.05 -12.55 4.17
CA ALA A 49 -24.05 -11.15 4.59
C ALA A 49 -25.31 -10.39 4.15
N GLN A 50 -25.90 -10.74 3.00
CA GLN A 50 -27.14 -10.15 2.52
C GLN A 50 -28.40 -10.72 3.18
N ASP A 51 -28.36 -12.00 3.56
CA ASP A 51 -29.51 -12.71 4.16
C ASP A 51 -29.67 -12.46 5.67
N THR A 52 -28.64 -11.93 6.32
CA THR A 52 -28.67 -11.60 7.76
C THR A 52 -29.19 -10.19 8.03
N ASP A 53 -30.06 -10.07 9.03
CA ASP A 53 -30.55 -8.78 9.55
C ASP A 53 -29.69 -8.25 10.73
N GLU A 54 -28.69 -9.02 11.18
CA GLU A 54 -27.81 -8.67 12.31
C GLU A 54 -26.47 -8.10 11.81
N ASP A 55 -26.12 -6.89 12.24
CA ASP A 55 -24.94 -6.17 11.76
C ASP A 55 -23.61 -6.89 12.06
N GLN A 56 -23.43 -7.43 13.26
CA GLN A 56 -22.25 -8.24 13.58
C GLN A 56 -22.14 -9.49 12.68
N SER A 57 -23.26 -10.17 12.44
CA SER A 57 -23.28 -11.35 11.57
C SER A 57 -23.01 -10.99 10.11
N ARG A 58 -23.41 -9.79 9.68
CA ARG A 58 -23.11 -9.21 8.35
C ARG A 58 -21.63 -8.90 8.23
N TYR A 59 -21.04 -8.21 9.22
CA TYR A 59 -19.61 -7.91 9.27
C TYR A 59 -18.76 -9.18 9.26
N ASP A 60 -19.08 -10.17 10.12
CA ASP A 60 -18.37 -11.45 10.18
C ASP A 60 -18.45 -12.24 8.85
N ALA A 61 -19.53 -12.08 8.10
CA ALA A 61 -19.71 -12.71 6.80
C ALA A 61 -18.90 -11.99 5.70
N LEU A 62 -18.93 -10.66 5.66
CA LEU A 62 -18.11 -9.85 4.74
C LEU A 62 -16.61 -10.04 4.98
N HIS A 63 -16.19 -10.12 6.25
CA HIS A 63 -14.78 -10.34 6.57
C HIS A 63 -14.28 -11.73 6.14
N ARG A 64 -15.12 -12.76 6.27
CA ARG A 64 -14.83 -14.08 5.71
C ARG A 64 -14.77 -14.07 4.18
N ALA A 65 -15.63 -13.30 3.52
CA ALA A 65 -15.58 -13.14 2.07
C ALA A 65 -14.23 -12.51 1.64
N ALA A 66 -13.74 -11.51 2.37
CA ALA A 66 -12.43 -10.91 2.13
C ALA A 66 -11.28 -11.93 2.29
N ASP A 67 -11.30 -12.77 3.32
CA ASP A 67 -10.32 -13.86 3.50
C ASP A 67 -10.31 -14.81 2.29
N TYR A 68 -11.48 -15.14 1.74
CA TYR A 68 -11.60 -16.02 0.58
C TYR A 68 -11.12 -15.34 -0.71
N ILE A 69 -11.40 -14.04 -0.88
CA ILE A 69 -10.91 -13.27 -2.03
C ILE A 69 -9.39 -13.12 -2.00
N GLN A 70 -8.79 -12.88 -0.83
CA GLN A 70 -7.33 -12.90 -0.67
C GLN A 70 -6.75 -14.27 -1.06
N SER A 71 -7.36 -15.36 -0.59
CA SER A 71 -6.95 -16.70 -0.99
C SER A 71 -7.08 -16.94 -2.50
N ALA A 72 -8.05 -16.32 -3.17
CA ALA A 72 -8.22 -16.41 -4.61
C ALA A 72 -7.09 -15.66 -5.35
N GLN A 73 -6.67 -14.50 -4.85
CA GLN A 73 -5.53 -13.75 -5.38
C GLN A 73 -4.21 -14.54 -5.25
N ASP A 74 -3.95 -15.13 -4.09
CA ASP A 74 -2.77 -15.98 -3.87
C ASP A 74 -2.70 -17.17 -4.86
N ASN A 75 -3.86 -17.74 -5.18
CA ASN A 75 -3.97 -18.81 -6.18
C ASN A 75 -3.74 -18.29 -7.61
N ILE A 76 -4.18 -17.08 -7.94
CA ILE A 76 -3.85 -16.45 -9.22
C ILE A 76 -2.35 -16.21 -9.36
N ASP A 77 -1.69 -15.68 -8.33
CA ASP A 77 -0.24 -15.47 -8.32
C ASP A 77 0.50 -16.79 -8.58
N THR A 78 0.06 -17.86 -7.93
CA THR A 78 0.62 -19.20 -8.12
C THR A 78 0.41 -19.70 -9.56
N LEU A 79 -0.77 -19.47 -10.16
CA LEU A 79 -1.07 -19.81 -11.56
C LEU A 79 -0.25 -18.97 -12.55
N GLN A 80 -0.02 -17.69 -12.26
CA GLN A 80 0.83 -16.81 -13.06
C GLN A 80 2.29 -17.28 -13.04
N ASP A 81 2.80 -17.68 -11.88
CA ASP A 81 4.13 -18.27 -11.74
C ASP A 81 4.25 -19.61 -12.49
N ALA A 82 3.21 -20.44 -12.46
CA ALA A 82 3.14 -21.69 -13.20
C ALA A 82 3.10 -21.48 -14.74
N ALA A 83 2.36 -20.46 -15.20
CA ALA A 83 2.27 -20.07 -16.61
C ALA A 83 3.61 -19.52 -17.15
N GLY A 84 4.42 -18.89 -16.31
CA GLY A 84 5.74 -18.39 -16.65
C GLY A 84 5.73 -17.36 -17.79
N PHE A 85 6.41 -17.66 -18.91
CA PHE A 85 6.53 -16.74 -20.06
C PHE A 85 5.46 -16.95 -21.14
N ASP A 86 4.45 -17.81 -20.89
CA ASP A 86 3.46 -18.11 -21.92
C ASP A 86 2.41 -16.99 -22.02
N VAL A 87 2.61 -16.14 -23.02
CA VAL A 87 1.79 -14.95 -23.30
C VAL A 87 0.32 -15.30 -23.54
N SER A 88 -0.02 -16.57 -23.87
CA SER A 88 -1.42 -16.96 -24.03
C SER A 88 -2.21 -16.95 -22.71
N TYR A 89 -1.55 -17.17 -21.57
CA TYR A 89 -2.20 -17.17 -20.27
C TYR A 89 -2.09 -15.81 -19.56
N ALA A 90 -1.12 -14.97 -19.92
CA ALA A 90 -0.86 -13.70 -19.27
C ALA A 90 -2.06 -12.73 -19.35
N GLU A 91 -2.60 -12.50 -20.55
CA GLU A 91 -3.77 -11.61 -20.73
C GLU A 91 -5.04 -12.19 -20.08
N GLU A 92 -5.15 -13.52 -20.02
CA GLU A 92 -6.32 -14.20 -19.47
C GLU A 92 -6.30 -14.21 -17.93
N LEU A 93 -5.14 -14.44 -17.32
CA LEU A 93 -4.93 -14.38 -15.87
C LEU A 93 -5.02 -12.94 -15.34
N GLU A 94 -4.47 -11.96 -16.07
CA GLU A 94 -4.60 -10.53 -15.72
C GLU A 94 -6.07 -10.08 -15.72
N ALA A 95 -6.86 -10.54 -16.70
CA ALA A 95 -8.29 -10.22 -16.75
C ALA A 95 -9.13 -10.96 -15.70
N LEU A 96 -8.61 -12.06 -15.13
CA LEU A 96 -9.24 -12.74 -14.00
C LEU A 96 -8.85 -12.06 -12.69
N GLU A 97 -7.59 -11.65 -12.54
CA GLU A 97 -7.09 -10.85 -11.42
C GLU A 97 -7.89 -9.55 -11.27
N GLU A 98 -8.05 -8.78 -12.37
CA GLU A 98 -8.85 -7.55 -12.39
C GLU A 98 -10.30 -7.79 -11.92
N ALA A 99 -10.89 -8.93 -12.30
CA ALA A 99 -12.26 -9.26 -11.87
C ALA A 99 -12.34 -9.66 -10.39
N ILE A 100 -11.26 -10.17 -9.80
CA ILE A 100 -11.18 -10.47 -8.36
C ILE A 100 -10.90 -9.18 -7.57
N GLU A 101 -10.07 -8.28 -8.08
CA GLU A 101 -9.85 -6.94 -7.50
C GLU A 101 -11.16 -6.14 -7.45
N GLU A 102 -12.02 -6.23 -8.48
CA GLU A 102 -13.37 -5.63 -8.44
C GLU A 102 -14.23 -6.14 -7.26
N VAL A 103 -14.01 -7.38 -6.80
CA VAL A 103 -14.73 -7.95 -5.63
C VAL A 103 -14.12 -7.45 -4.33
N GLU A 104 -12.79 -7.36 -4.25
CA GLU A 104 -12.06 -6.81 -3.10
C GLU A 104 -12.48 -5.36 -2.84
N ASP A 105 -12.45 -4.50 -3.86
CA ASP A 105 -12.88 -3.11 -3.76
C ASP A 105 -14.33 -2.98 -3.24
N GLY A 106 -15.21 -3.88 -3.71
CA GLY A 106 -16.59 -3.92 -3.26
C GLY A 106 -16.76 -4.42 -1.82
N LEU A 107 -15.88 -5.31 -1.35
CA LEU A 107 -15.86 -5.80 0.02
C LEU A 107 -15.35 -4.75 0.99
N ASP A 108 -14.32 -4.00 0.62
CA ASP A 108 -13.79 -2.90 1.43
C ASP A 108 -14.86 -1.83 1.65
N GLU A 109 -15.56 -1.40 0.59
CA GLU A 109 -16.66 -0.44 0.71
C GLU A 109 -17.81 -1.02 1.56
N ALA A 110 -18.11 -2.32 1.43
CA ALA A 110 -19.17 -2.97 2.21
C ALA A 110 -18.80 -3.13 3.69
N LEU A 111 -17.52 -3.33 4.01
CA LEU A 111 -17.00 -3.40 5.37
C LEU A 111 -17.02 -2.02 6.03
N GLU A 112 -16.65 -0.96 5.31
CA GLU A 112 -16.83 0.42 5.77
C GLU A 112 -18.31 0.73 6.08
N ASP A 113 -19.23 0.33 5.19
CA ASP A 113 -20.69 0.49 5.37
C ASP A 113 -21.25 -0.38 6.54
N ALA A 114 -20.57 -1.47 6.91
CA ALA A 114 -20.96 -2.35 8.00
C ALA A 114 -20.41 -1.89 9.36
N ASP A 115 -19.21 -1.31 9.37
CA ASP A 115 -18.55 -0.72 10.55
C ASP A 115 -19.23 0.59 11.00
N GLU A 116 -19.81 1.36 10.08
CA GLU A 116 -20.72 2.48 10.40
C GLU A 116 -22.03 2.04 11.10
N GLY A 117 -22.31 0.73 11.17
CA GLY A 117 -23.48 0.14 11.84
C GLY A 117 -23.35 -0.01 13.36
N ASP A 118 -22.16 0.16 13.93
CA ASP A 118 -21.88 0.02 15.38
C ASP A 118 -22.12 1.32 16.18
N GLU A 119 -22.94 2.25 15.66
CA GLU A 119 -23.54 3.32 16.47
C GLU A 119 -24.89 2.89 17.09
N ASP A 120 -25.02 1.65 17.59
CA ASP A 120 -26.09 1.28 18.51
C ASP A 120 -25.56 1.19 19.95
N GLU A 121 -25.69 2.36 20.61
CA GLU A 121 -25.74 2.63 22.04
C GLU A 121 -25.93 1.41 22.97
N ASP A 122 -24.84 0.76 23.38
CA ASP A 122 -24.80 0.07 24.67
C ASP A 122 -24.51 1.10 25.77
N ASP A 123 -25.62 1.71 26.20
CA ASP A 123 -25.79 2.70 27.26
C ASP A 123 -25.39 2.12 28.63
N GLU A 124 -24.10 1.89 28.86
CA GLU A 124 -23.53 2.06 30.19
C GLU A 124 -23.07 3.52 30.30
N GLU A 125 -23.92 4.37 30.92
CA GLU A 125 -23.61 5.75 31.34
C GLU A 125 -22.23 5.79 32.03
N THR A 126 -21.19 5.99 31.25
CA THR A 126 -20.01 6.73 31.66
C THR A 126 -20.29 8.16 31.21
N ASP A 127 -19.96 9.15 32.04
CA ASP A 127 -20.17 10.57 31.73
C ASP A 127 -19.30 11.08 30.54
N GLY A 128 -18.82 10.16 29.69
CA GLY A 128 -17.83 10.34 28.64
C GLY A 128 -16.46 10.77 29.17
N TYR A 129 -15.47 10.75 28.29
CA TYR A 129 -14.12 11.24 28.55
C TYR A 129 -14.01 12.68 28.08
N GLU A 130 -13.78 13.62 29.01
CA GLU A 130 -13.47 15.01 28.65
C GLU A 130 -12.06 15.09 28.05
N VAL A 131 -12.00 15.25 26.72
CA VAL A 131 -10.75 15.38 25.97
C VAL A 131 -10.56 16.82 25.53
N THR A 132 -9.35 17.35 25.66
CA THR A 132 -9.00 18.70 25.24
C THR A 132 -7.94 18.69 24.16
N VAL A 133 -8.20 19.31 23.01
CA VAL A 133 -7.22 19.49 21.93
C VAL A 133 -7.05 20.97 21.61
N SER A 134 -5.84 21.51 21.77
CA SER A 134 -5.53 22.93 21.51
C SER A 134 -6.48 23.92 22.19
N GLY A 135 -6.94 23.59 23.40
CA GLY A 135 -7.84 24.41 24.22
C GLY A 135 -9.33 24.30 23.90
N GLU A 136 -9.73 23.49 22.91
CA GLU A 136 -11.11 23.06 22.73
C GLU A 136 -11.35 21.77 23.50
N THR A 137 -12.49 21.64 24.19
CA THR A 137 -12.84 20.44 24.97
C THR A 137 -14.09 19.80 24.40
N LYS A 138 -14.05 18.49 24.17
CA LYS A 138 -15.19 17.65 23.77
C LYS A 138 -15.30 16.46 24.71
N VAL A 139 -16.52 15.94 24.85
CA VAL A 139 -16.79 14.69 25.57
C VAL A 139 -16.86 13.58 24.53
N LEU A 140 -16.04 12.54 24.69
CA LEU A 140 -15.99 11.38 23.80
C LEU A 140 -16.43 10.13 24.58
N ASP A 141 -17.26 9.30 23.97
CA ASP A 141 -17.85 8.14 24.65
C ASP A 141 -16.96 6.89 24.59
N GLN A 142 -15.91 6.94 23.77
CA GLN A 142 -14.90 5.89 23.64
C GLN A 142 -13.73 6.11 24.62
N GLN A 143 -13.29 5.04 25.29
CA GLN A 143 -12.09 5.08 26.14
C GLN A 143 -10.80 5.10 25.33
N HIS A 144 -10.81 4.47 24.16
CA HIS A 144 -9.67 4.27 23.28
C HIS A 144 -9.95 4.99 21.96
N ILE A 145 -8.95 5.67 21.41
CA ILE A 145 -9.10 6.42 20.16
C ILE A 145 -7.79 6.47 19.39
N GLU A 146 -7.89 6.39 18.07
CA GLU A 146 -6.74 6.64 17.23
C GLU A 146 -6.46 8.16 17.10
N PRO A 147 -5.19 8.58 17.08
CA PRO A 147 -4.80 9.98 16.91
C PRO A 147 -5.40 10.65 15.66
N ILE A 148 -5.54 9.89 14.57
CA ILE A 148 -6.16 10.36 13.32
C ILE A 148 -7.64 10.69 13.55
N GLU A 149 -8.36 9.79 14.20
CA GLU A 149 -9.77 9.98 14.56
C GLU A 149 -9.93 11.15 15.52
N LEU A 150 -9.04 11.28 16.51
CA LEU A 150 -9.07 12.36 17.47
C LEU A 150 -8.87 13.72 16.79
N LEU A 151 -7.93 13.85 15.83
CA LEU A 151 -7.77 15.07 15.04
C LEU A 151 -9.04 15.39 14.24
N ARG A 152 -9.65 14.39 13.58
CA ARG A 152 -10.90 14.55 12.82
C ARG A 152 -12.05 15.02 13.72
N LYS A 153 -12.20 14.42 14.92
CA LYS A 153 -13.23 14.82 15.89
C LYS A 153 -13.07 16.27 16.36
N PHE A 154 -11.86 16.82 16.34
CA PHE A 154 -11.58 18.23 16.65
C PHE A 154 -11.44 19.12 15.41
N GLU A 155 -11.92 18.68 14.25
CA GLU A 155 -11.93 19.43 12.98
C GLU A 155 -10.53 19.83 12.48
N TYR A 156 -9.49 19.11 12.90
CA TYR A 156 -8.14 19.23 12.37
C TYR A 156 -7.93 18.24 11.23
N ASP A 157 -7.31 18.71 10.13
CA ASP A 157 -6.91 17.82 9.05
C ASP A 157 -5.72 16.96 9.52
N PRO A 158 -5.87 15.63 9.62
CA PRO A 158 -4.81 14.75 10.08
C PRO A 158 -3.57 14.75 9.16
N ASN A 159 -3.69 15.29 7.94
CA ASN A 159 -2.55 15.48 7.03
C ASN A 159 -1.77 16.77 7.27
N GLN A 160 -2.35 17.72 8.01
CA GLN A 160 -1.76 19.04 8.26
C GLN A 160 -1.42 19.25 9.73
N TYR A 161 -1.89 18.38 10.62
CA TYR A 161 -1.73 18.49 12.07
C TYR A 161 -1.28 17.16 12.67
N VAL A 162 -0.52 17.26 13.76
CA VAL A 162 -0.12 16.13 14.62
C VAL A 162 -0.43 16.47 16.08
N LEU A 163 -0.63 15.44 16.89
CA LEU A 163 -0.93 15.60 18.32
C LEU A 163 0.34 15.55 19.16
N TYR A 164 0.42 16.45 20.14
CA TYR A 164 1.44 16.47 21.17
C TYR A 164 0.78 16.45 22.55
N PRO A 165 1.27 15.67 23.53
CA PRO A 165 0.92 15.86 24.93
C PRO A 165 1.44 17.23 25.43
N PRO A 166 0.73 17.92 26.34
CA PRO A 166 0.99 19.33 26.73
C PRO A 166 2.35 19.60 27.40
N ASP A 167 3.12 18.56 27.73
CA ASP A 167 4.42 18.66 28.40
C ASP A 167 5.49 17.74 27.77
N GLU A 168 5.25 17.21 26.57
CA GLU A 168 6.19 16.32 25.88
C GLU A 168 6.67 16.92 24.55
N ASP A 169 7.97 16.73 24.26
CA ASP A 169 8.57 17.15 22.99
C ASP A 169 8.37 16.08 21.89
N GLU A 170 7.72 14.96 22.21
CA GLU A 170 7.50 13.82 21.33
C GLU A 170 6.04 13.83 20.85
N ARG A 171 5.86 13.60 19.54
CA ARG A 171 4.54 13.52 18.93
C ARG A 171 3.89 12.18 19.27
N VAL A 172 2.57 12.16 19.39
CA VAL A 172 1.81 10.91 19.43
C VAL A 172 1.90 10.25 18.05
N SER A 173 2.36 9.00 18.00
CA SER A 173 2.40 8.23 16.73
C SER A 173 0.98 8.04 16.20
N LYS A 174 0.79 8.02 14.88
CA LYS A 174 -0.56 7.91 14.30
C LYS A 174 -1.20 6.54 14.48
N ASP A 175 -0.39 5.49 14.62
CA ASP A 175 -0.83 4.10 14.77
C ASP A 175 -0.87 3.65 16.24
N SER A 176 -0.66 4.60 17.17
CA SER A 176 -0.81 4.31 18.60
C SER A 176 -2.27 4.38 19.01
N ASP A 177 -2.68 3.49 19.89
CA ASP A 177 -3.97 3.57 20.56
C ASP A 177 -3.87 4.50 21.79
N ILE A 178 -4.66 5.59 21.81
CA ILE A 178 -4.71 6.53 22.92
C ILE A 178 -5.76 6.08 23.92
N ASN A 179 -5.33 5.73 25.13
CA ASN A 179 -6.23 5.52 26.26
C ASN A 179 -6.61 6.87 26.90
N LEU A 180 -7.81 7.36 26.61
CA LEU A 180 -8.35 8.64 27.10
C LEU A 180 -8.59 8.66 28.63
N ALA A 181 -8.55 7.50 29.30
CA ALA A 181 -8.52 7.45 30.76
C ALA A 181 -7.15 7.83 31.35
N GLU A 182 -6.08 7.72 30.56
CA GLU A 182 -4.70 8.00 30.95
C GLU A 182 -4.21 9.33 30.39
N GLU A 183 -4.51 9.62 29.13
CA GLU A 183 -4.11 10.84 28.43
C GLU A 183 -5.28 11.49 27.71
N ASN A 184 -5.68 12.68 28.14
CA ASN A 184 -6.90 13.35 27.67
C ASN A 184 -6.69 14.83 27.31
N VAL A 185 -5.45 15.28 27.20
CA VAL A 185 -5.11 16.64 26.80
C VAL A 185 -4.01 16.59 25.76
N PHE A 186 -4.22 17.26 24.64
CA PHE A 186 -3.30 17.33 23.52
C PHE A 186 -3.24 18.74 22.92
N ASP A 187 -2.16 19.03 22.23
CA ASP A 187 -2.04 20.16 21.32
C ASP A 187 -1.99 19.63 19.89
N ALA A 188 -2.95 20.05 19.06
CA ALA A 188 -2.89 19.86 17.62
C ALA A 188 -2.01 20.96 17.04
N ILE A 189 -0.81 20.58 16.63
CA ILE A 189 0.18 21.50 16.08
C ILE A 189 0.28 21.27 14.57
N PRO A 190 0.19 22.34 13.74
CA PRO A 190 0.45 22.22 12.32
C PRO A 190 1.80 21.56 12.06
N VAL A 191 1.87 20.64 11.10
CA VAL A 191 3.11 19.94 10.73
C VAL A 191 4.23 20.93 10.35
N ASP A 192 3.88 22.10 9.79
CA ASP A 192 4.82 23.17 9.45
C ASP A 192 5.32 24.01 10.65
N THR A 193 4.67 23.89 11.81
CA THR A 193 4.95 24.66 13.04
C THR A 193 5.35 23.76 14.21
N ALA A 194 5.25 22.44 14.06
CA ALA A 194 5.72 21.45 15.01
C ALA A 194 7.19 21.72 15.38
N TYR A 195 7.52 21.61 16.66
CA TYR A 195 8.87 21.87 17.15
C TYR A 195 9.84 20.88 16.46
N GLY A 196 10.63 21.40 15.51
CA GLY A 196 11.45 20.58 14.60
C GLY A 196 11.06 20.64 13.12
N SER A 197 10.19 21.57 12.71
CA SER A 197 9.76 21.75 11.32
C SER A 197 10.93 21.85 10.33
N THR A 198 11.00 20.91 9.41
CA THR A 198 11.73 21.05 8.14
C THR A 198 10.65 21.05 7.05
N GLN A 199 10.64 22.03 6.15
CA GLN A 199 9.68 22.13 5.05
C GLN A 199 9.71 20.83 4.22
N LEU A 200 8.66 20.53 3.46
CA LEU A 200 8.64 19.35 2.57
C LEU A 200 9.90 19.28 1.67
N ASP A 201 10.34 20.44 1.18
CA ASP A 201 11.61 20.62 0.44
C ASP A 201 12.85 20.33 1.29
N ASP A 202 12.81 20.61 2.59
CA ASP A 202 13.92 20.38 3.50
C ASP A 202 14.06 18.90 3.90
N VAL A 203 12.96 18.13 3.95
CA VAL A 203 13.02 16.67 4.22
C VAL A 203 13.70 15.96 3.05
N LEU A 204 13.24 16.21 1.82
CA LEU A 204 13.89 15.68 0.63
C LEU A 204 15.35 16.16 0.54
N ALA A 205 15.62 17.43 0.85
CA ALA A 205 16.99 17.94 0.86
C ALA A 205 17.86 17.24 1.92
N ALA A 206 17.33 16.96 3.12
CA ALA A 206 18.05 16.23 4.16
C ALA A 206 18.39 14.81 3.70
N ASP A 207 17.44 14.08 3.12
CA ASP A 207 17.64 12.71 2.63
C ASP A 207 18.65 12.66 1.48
N ILE A 208 18.63 13.66 0.59
CA ILE A 208 19.65 13.81 -0.47
C ILE A 208 21.04 14.03 0.14
N GLU A 209 21.16 14.81 1.21
CA GLU A 209 22.45 15.01 1.88
C GLU A 209 22.92 13.73 2.59
N VAL A 210 22.02 12.93 3.16
CA VAL A 210 22.35 11.61 3.71
C VAL A 210 22.88 10.68 2.61
N LEU A 211 22.18 10.57 1.47
CA LEU A 211 22.67 9.79 0.33
C LEU A 211 24.06 10.25 -0.14
N ARG A 212 24.32 11.56 -0.13
CA ARG A 212 25.62 12.15 -0.52
C ARG A 212 26.77 11.81 0.43
N GLU A 213 26.50 11.30 1.63
CA GLU A 213 27.56 10.83 2.53
C GLU A 213 28.28 9.60 1.96
N ASN A 214 27.54 8.74 1.26
CA ASN A 214 28.03 7.45 0.77
C ASN A 214 28.07 7.35 -0.77
N HIS A 215 27.36 8.23 -1.48
CA HIS A 215 27.19 8.17 -2.93
C HIS A 215 27.42 9.51 -3.62
N GLU A 216 27.75 9.46 -4.92
CA GLU A 216 27.67 10.63 -5.78
C GLU A 216 26.23 10.80 -6.27
N VAL A 217 25.61 11.94 -5.96
CA VAL A 217 24.16 12.17 -6.19
C VAL A 217 23.91 13.44 -6.98
N ASP A 218 23.30 13.28 -8.16
CA ASP A 218 22.74 14.36 -8.98
C ASP A 218 21.25 14.53 -8.72
N VAL A 219 20.74 15.75 -8.90
CA VAL A 219 19.31 16.06 -8.72
C VAL A 219 18.81 16.84 -9.94
N ASP A 220 17.76 16.33 -10.58
CA ASP A 220 17.06 17.00 -11.67
C ASP A 220 15.63 17.34 -11.24
N THR A 221 15.41 18.63 -10.97
CA THR A 221 14.11 19.19 -10.57
C THR A 221 13.31 19.71 -11.77
N GLU A 222 13.86 19.68 -12.98
CA GLU A 222 13.20 20.17 -14.19
C GLU A 222 12.78 19.05 -15.14
N ALA A 223 13.11 17.79 -14.81
CA ALA A 223 12.78 16.63 -15.62
C ALA A 223 11.26 16.52 -15.87
N GLU A 224 10.45 16.66 -14.81
CA GLU A 224 8.99 16.50 -14.85
C GLU A 224 8.28 17.38 -13.81
N ALA A 225 7.01 17.75 -14.07
CA ALA A 225 6.31 18.74 -13.25
C ALA A 225 5.94 18.28 -11.83
N GLN A 226 5.81 16.97 -11.61
CA GLN A 226 5.37 16.37 -10.34
C GLN A 226 6.45 15.50 -9.68
N PHE A 227 7.64 15.44 -10.28
CA PHE A 227 8.71 14.57 -9.82
C PHE A 227 10.04 15.29 -9.75
N VAL A 228 10.79 14.99 -8.70
CA VAL A 228 12.23 15.28 -8.60
C VAL A 228 12.97 13.98 -8.85
N HIS A 229 13.94 14.01 -9.77
CA HIS A 229 14.79 12.85 -10.03
C HIS A 229 16.05 12.96 -9.19
N VAL A 230 16.23 12.02 -8.25
CA VAL A 230 17.46 11.88 -7.46
C VAL A 230 18.25 10.72 -8.06
N ILE A 231 19.42 11.03 -8.60
CA ILE A 231 20.23 10.08 -9.39
C ILE A 231 21.49 9.73 -8.60
N VAL A 232 21.58 8.48 -8.18
CA VAL A 232 22.74 7.90 -7.51
C VAL A 232 23.68 7.32 -8.58
N ARG A 233 24.89 7.88 -8.69
CA ARG A 233 25.87 7.51 -9.72
C ARG A 233 26.68 6.28 -9.32
N ASP A 234 27.03 5.48 -10.32
CA ASP A 234 27.96 4.34 -10.19
C ASP A 234 27.58 3.38 -9.03
N TYR A 235 26.28 3.13 -8.82
CA TYR A 235 25.79 2.23 -7.79
C TYR A 235 26.29 0.80 -8.06
N GLN A 236 26.84 0.14 -7.04
CA GLN A 236 27.46 -1.17 -7.17
C GLN A 236 26.38 -2.24 -7.33
N ILE A 237 26.52 -3.09 -8.35
CA ILE A 237 25.59 -4.19 -8.62
C ILE A 237 26.34 -5.54 -8.70
N PRO A 238 25.65 -6.68 -8.53
CA PRO A 238 26.28 -8.00 -8.64
C PRO A 238 26.85 -8.24 -10.04
N SER A 239 28.17 -8.15 -10.18
CA SER A 239 28.91 -8.27 -11.45
C SER A 239 28.69 -9.60 -12.19
N ASP A 240 28.28 -10.65 -11.48
CA ASP A 240 28.00 -11.98 -12.04
C ASP A 240 26.60 -12.14 -12.62
N ALA A 241 25.69 -11.19 -12.35
CA ALA A 241 24.34 -11.17 -12.93
C ALA A 241 24.23 -10.25 -14.15
N TYR A 242 25.05 -9.18 -14.21
CA TYR A 242 24.90 -8.10 -15.20
C TYR A 242 26.11 -7.94 -16.13
N ASN A 243 25.95 -7.12 -17.18
CA ASN A 243 26.99 -6.81 -18.15
C ASN A 243 28.03 -5.78 -17.66
N THR A 244 27.85 -5.22 -16.46
CA THR A 244 28.67 -4.19 -15.83
C THR A 244 28.67 -4.38 -14.31
N ASP A 245 29.66 -3.80 -13.63
CA ASP A 245 29.81 -3.85 -12.17
C ASP A 245 29.06 -2.68 -11.47
N THR A 246 28.67 -1.66 -12.24
CA THR A 246 27.96 -0.47 -11.76
C THR A 246 26.89 -0.01 -12.74
N THR A 247 25.86 0.66 -12.22
CA THR A 247 24.85 1.39 -12.99
C THR A 247 24.41 2.63 -12.20
N ASP A 248 23.94 3.66 -12.88
CA ASP A 248 23.24 4.75 -12.24
C ASP A 248 21.83 4.29 -11.82
N VAL A 249 21.39 4.70 -10.63
CA VAL A 249 20.04 4.43 -10.13
C VAL A 249 19.32 5.75 -9.98
N MET A 250 18.20 5.92 -10.68
CA MET A 250 17.33 7.08 -10.52
C MET A 250 16.14 6.73 -9.61
N ILE A 251 15.99 7.51 -8.55
CA ILE A 251 14.82 7.51 -7.67
C ILE A 251 13.91 8.65 -8.12
N ARG A 252 12.70 8.31 -8.55
CA ARG A 252 11.70 9.26 -9.05
C ARG A 252 10.77 9.66 -7.90
N VAL A 253 11.07 10.79 -7.27
CA VAL A 253 10.43 11.23 -6.03
C VAL A 253 9.22 12.11 -6.35
N HIS A 254 8.01 11.70 -5.92
CA HIS A 254 6.77 12.45 -6.15
C HIS A 254 6.72 13.74 -5.32
N GLU A 255 5.99 14.76 -5.77
CA GLU A 255 5.75 16.02 -5.04
C GLU A 255 5.10 15.87 -3.65
N ASN A 256 4.62 14.67 -3.32
CA ASN A 256 3.98 14.35 -2.02
C ASN A 256 4.93 13.54 -1.13
N TYR A 257 6.25 13.57 -1.38
CA TYR A 257 7.23 12.92 -0.52
C TYR A 257 7.33 13.63 0.84
N PRO A 258 7.52 12.92 1.97
CA PRO A 258 7.61 11.46 2.13
C PRO A 258 6.27 10.73 2.32
N GLN A 259 5.13 11.37 2.07
CA GLN A 259 3.80 10.73 2.25
C GLN A 259 3.55 9.65 1.21
N LYS A 260 4.13 9.80 0.01
CA LYS A 260 4.09 8.79 -1.04
C LYS A 260 5.50 8.27 -1.32
N ALA A 261 5.66 6.95 -1.23
CA ALA A 261 6.89 6.26 -1.59
C ALA A 261 7.28 6.53 -3.05
N PRO A 262 8.59 6.59 -3.36
CA PRO A 262 9.05 6.41 -4.74
C PRO A 262 8.58 5.05 -5.26
N ASP A 263 8.14 5.02 -6.52
CA ASP A 263 7.63 3.82 -7.16
C ASP A 263 8.50 3.45 -8.36
N TRP A 264 8.75 2.15 -8.52
CA TRP A 264 9.65 1.53 -9.52
C TRP A 264 11.13 1.88 -9.40
N VAL A 265 11.97 0.98 -9.91
CA VAL A 265 13.42 1.14 -9.91
C VAL A 265 13.88 1.52 -11.31
N TYR A 266 14.62 2.62 -11.45
CA TYR A 266 15.12 3.09 -12.74
C TYR A 266 16.64 3.01 -12.80
N VAL A 267 17.16 2.46 -13.90
CA VAL A 267 18.59 2.21 -14.12
C VAL A 267 19.02 2.61 -15.53
N ASP A 268 20.32 2.51 -15.84
CA ASP A 268 20.81 2.84 -17.17
C ASP A 268 20.11 2.05 -18.29
N GLU A 269 19.81 2.74 -19.40
CA GLU A 269 19.12 2.14 -20.55
C GLU A 269 19.88 0.98 -21.22
N ASP A 270 21.20 0.88 -20.98
CA ASP A 270 22.08 -0.15 -21.54
C ASP A 270 22.44 -1.25 -20.53
N LEU A 271 21.88 -1.24 -19.31
CA LEU A 271 22.02 -2.33 -18.35
C LEU A 271 21.37 -3.60 -18.90
N ARG A 272 22.13 -4.70 -18.94
CA ARG A 272 21.70 -6.01 -19.44
C ARG A 272 22.20 -7.10 -18.50
N LEU A 273 21.62 -8.29 -18.58
CA LEU A 273 22.18 -9.47 -17.93
C LEU A 273 23.56 -9.80 -18.52
N GLU A 274 24.42 -10.54 -17.80
CA GLU A 274 25.79 -10.93 -18.23
C GLU A 274 25.79 -11.52 -19.66
N GLY A 275 24.76 -12.31 -19.99
CA GLY A 275 24.56 -12.93 -21.31
C GLY A 275 24.01 -12.01 -22.42
N GLY A 276 23.76 -10.73 -22.13
CA GLY A 276 23.15 -9.74 -23.02
C GLY A 276 21.62 -9.78 -23.08
N GLY A 277 20.97 -10.55 -22.20
CA GLY A 277 19.52 -10.58 -22.06
C GLY A 277 18.95 -9.27 -21.49
N GLN A 278 17.67 -9.00 -21.78
CA GLN A 278 16.93 -7.93 -21.11
C GLN A 278 16.55 -8.35 -19.70
N LEU A 279 16.43 -7.38 -18.80
CA LEU A 279 15.99 -7.61 -17.42
C LEU A 279 14.49 -7.91 -17.40
N ARG A 280 14.03 -8.78 -16.50
CA ARG A 280 12.61 -9.06 -16.30
C ARG A 280 11.88 -7.79 -15.87
N LYS A 281 10.61 -7.68 -16.28
CA LYS A 281 9.73 -6.53 -15.96
C LYS A 281 10.30 -5.17 -16.39
N SER A 282 11.26 -5.15 -17.33
CA SER A 282 11.75 -3.90 -17.92
C SER A 282 10.74 -3.32 -18.89
N ARG A 283 10.43 -2.03 -18.77
CA ARG A 283 9.56 -1.30 -19.69
C ARG A 283 10.31 -0.13 -20.33
N ASP A 284 10.16 0.03 -21.64
CA ASP A 284 10.85 1.05 -22.46
C ASP A 284 10.16 2.44 -22.44
N ASP A 285 9.00 2.58 -21.80
CA ASP A 285 8.11 3.74 -21.98
C ASP A 285 8.28 4.85 -20.93
N GLN A 286 8.67 4.53 -19.68
CA GLN A 286 8.30 5.41 -18.57
C GLN A 286 9.16 6.65 -18.32
N VAL A 287 10.47 6.66 -18.62
CA VAL A 287 11.30 7.89 -18.61
C VAL A 287 12.39 7.75 -19.67
N ARG A 288 12.50 8.72 -20.58
CA ARG A 288 13.43 8.62 -21.71
C ARG A 288 14.89 8.55 -21.25
N GLY A 289 15.61 7.52 -21.71
CA GLY A 289 17.03 7.30 -21.38
C GLY A 289 17.25 6.49 -20.10
N TRP A 290 16.18 6.00 -19.49
CA TRP A 290 16.22 5.15 -18.31
C TRP A 290 15.46 3.85 -18.58
N LEU A 291 16.02 2.74 -18.11
CA LEU A 291 15.33 1.46 -18.07
C LEU A 291 14.49 1.40 -16.80
N ALA A 292 13.17 1.31 -16.96
CA ALA A 292 12.25 1.23 -15.82
C ALA A 292 11.98 -0.23 -15.47
N LEU A 293 12.20 -0.62 -14.22
CA LEU A 293 11.96 -1.95 -13.69
C LEU A 293 10.71 -1.90 -12.80
N SER A 294 9.64 -2.57 -13.23
CA SER A 294 8.39 -2.63 -12.45
C SER A 294 8.65 -3.38 -11.14
N TRP A 295 8.60 -2.63 -10.05
CA TRP A 295 8.83 -3.12 -8.69
C TRP A 295 8.10 -2.19 -7.73
N HIS A 296 6.85 -2.55 -7.43
CA HIS A 296 5.98 -1.75 -6.56
C HIS A 296 6.25 -2.13 -5.11
N ILE A 297 6.62 -1.13 -4.30
CA ILE A 297 6.92 -1.34 -2.88
C ILE A 297 5.76 -1.98 -2.12
N ASN A 298 4.51 -1.58 -2.42
CA ASN A 298 3.29 -2.10 -1.79
C ASN A 298 2.99 -3.57 -2.12
N LYS A 299 3.73 -4.19 -3.05
CA LYS A 299 3.57 -5.60 -3.43
C LYS A 299 4.73 -6.46 -2.87
N LEU A 300 5.53 -5.93 -1.95
CA LEU A 300 6.67 -6.63 -1.36
C LEU A 300 6.33 -7.12 0.05
N ASP A 301 6.39 -8.44 0.24
CA ASP A 301 6.12 -9.07 1.54
C ASP A 301 7.05 -8.55 2.64
N GLY A 302 6.45 -8.05 3.73
CA GLY A 302 7.14 -7.51 4.90
C GLY A 302 7.93 -6.21 4.66
N ILE A 303 7.70 -5.53 3.55
CA ILE A 303 8.31 -4.24 3.23
C ILE A 303 7.20 -3.19 3.11
N GLU A 304 7.12 -2.30 4.08
CA GLU A 304 6.16 -1.21 4.12
C GLU A 304 6.88 0.14 4.06
N TRP A 305 6.29 1.10 3.35
CA TRP A 305 6.77 2.48 3.34
C TRP A 305 6.11 3.23 4.48
N GLU A 306 6.92 3.75 5.39
CA GLU A 306 6.47 4.49 6.55
C GLU A 306 6.80 5.98 6.38
N PRO A 307 5.82 6.83 6.08
CA PRO A 307 6.07 8.26 5.89
C PRO A 307 6.84 8.86 7.06
N TYR A 308 7.96 9.53 6.75
CA TYR A 308 8.88 10.15 7.71
C TYR A 308 9.70 9.19 8.59
N GLU A 309 9.54 7.87 8.45
CA GLU A 309 10.42 6.88 9.10
C GLU A 309 11.35 6.20 8.08
N THR A 310 10.80 5.82 6.92
CA THR A 310 11.58 5.39 5.77
C THR A 310 12.01 6.58 4.92
N ASP A 311 13.24 6.56 4.44
CA ASP A 311 13.87 7.62 3.65
C ASP A 311 14.42 7.10 2.30
N LEU A 312 15.09 7.98 1.54
CA LEU A 312 15.68 7.59 0.25
C LEU A 312 16.85 6.61 0.37
N GLU A 313 17.60 6.61 1.48
CA GLU A 313 18.69 5.64 1.71
C GLU A 313 18.09 4.24 1.94
N TRP A 314 17.06 4.15 2.78
CA TRP A 314 16.31 2.94 2.99
C TRP A 314 15.69 2.43 1.69
N TYR A 315 15.09 3.31 0.88
CA TYR A 315 14.52 2.94 -0.41
C TYR A 315 15.60 2.34 -1.33
N LEU A 316 16.76 3.00 -1.43
CA LEU A 316 17.87 2.52 -2.25
C LEU A 316 18.37 1.15 -1.78
N GLU A 317 18.60 0.97 -0.49
CA GLU A 317 19.23 -0.22 0.08
C GLU A 317 18.28 -1.42 0.23
N THR A 318 16.99 -1.16 0.38
CA THR A 318 15.96 -2.20 0.52
C THR A 318 15.33 -2.51 -0.83
N VAL A 319 14.78 -1.51 -1.51
CA VAL A 319 13.93 -1.70 -2.68
C VAL A 319 14.77 -1.83 -3.94
N ALA A 320 15.60 -0.82 -4.25
CA ALA A 320 16.39 -0.82 -5.48
C ALA A 320 17.45 -1.93 -5.49
N ASN A 321 18.20 -2.07 -4.40
CA ASN A 321 19.17 -3.14 -4.20
C ASN A 321 18.49 -4.52 -4.18
N GLY A 322 17.30 -4.64 -3.56
CA GLY A 322 16.51 -5.87 -3.58
C GLY A 322 16.18 -6.32 -5.01
N ARG A 323 15.65 -5.41 -5.84
CA ARG A 323 15.38 -5.68 -7.26
C ARG A 323 16.65 -6.04 -8.02
N LEU A 324 17.74 -5.30 -7.82
CA LEU A 324 19.01 -5.52 -8.50
C LEU A 324 19.73 -6.81 -8.06
N ARG A 325 19.38 -7.41 -6.93
CA ARG A 325 19.95 -8.70 -6.51
C ARG A 325 19.22 -9.92 -7.07
N GLN A 326 18.01 -9.75 -7.62
CA GLN A 326 17.30 -10.87 -8.24
C GLN A 326 17.99 -11.35 -9.52
N GLY A 327 18.67 -10.47 -10.24
CA GLY A 327 19.53 -10.86 -11.36
C GLY A 327 18.79 -11.51 -12.54
N ASP A 328 17.50 -11.21 -12.72
CA ASP A 328 16.61 -11.84 -13.72
C ASP A 328 15.99 -10.87 -14.73
#